data_AF-A0A1Y4FI11-F1
#
_entry.id   AF-A0A1Y4FI11-F1
#
_cell.length_a   1.000
_cell.length_b   1.000
_cell.length_c   1.000
_cell.angle_alpha   90.00
_cell.angle_beta   90.00
_cell.angle_gamma   90.00
#
_symmetry.space_group_name_H-M   'P 1'
#
loop_
_entity.id
_entity.type
_entity.pdbx_description
1 polymer ?
#
loop_
_entity_poly.entity_id
_entity_poly.type
_entity_poly.pdbx_seq_one_letter_code
_entity_poly.pdbx_strand_id
1 'polypeptide(L)'
;MEAYLKNKLQVEIVNALKQCIKGLTNPDEPAYIAALVNQLPSHLEAILNHTFPTLNFKVGGCFLHQKPIAEFCEKKSLGYKKDPEIGDLLIVYKKIHGAEVVYNALLLQAKKLNGNTDSIYHHKIGYNDMHQLFLYTHWPKFIYRKANNLNGRKRSVIPKAITAGAQYLLIDRNAVCTPFWCAMPNDILVASKCLASQLVDFVEFQTGRTFVKCAPRDSWSQMIWDLLKISFQSVFNKSKYGYVKASRASDEISDFLDLPQKLTLSDNNNVGIPILCIQSEEKEGNDELK
;
A
#
# COMPACT_ATOMS: atom_id res chain seq x y z
N MET A 1 -19.18 -7.79 -12.82
CA MET A 1 -19.84 -6.51 -13.16
C MET A 1 -20.14 -6.49 -14.65
N GLU A 2 -21.23 -5.85 -15.10
CA GLU A 2 -21.51 -5.69 -16.53
C GLU A 2 -20.45 -4.80 -17.22
N ALA A 3 -20.18 -5.05 -18.51
CA ALA A 3 -19.12 -4.36 -19.26
C ALA A 3 -19.28 -2.83 -19.29
N TYR A 4 -20.52 -2.35 -19.42
CA TYR A 4 -20.81 -0.91 -19.40
C TYR A 4 -20.40 -0.26 -18.07
N LEU A 5 -20.78 -0.88 -16.95
CA LEU A 5 -20.47 -0.38 -15.62
C LEU A 5 -18.96 -0.41 -15.33
N LYS A 6 -18.25 -1.46 -15.80
CA LYS A 6 -16.78 -1.52 -15.73
C LYS A 6 -16.12 -0.34 -16.44
N ASN A 7 -16.57 -0.03 -17.66
CA ASN A 7 -16.02 1.08 -18.44
C ASN A 7 -16.28 2.43 -17.76
N LYS A 8 -17.50 2.63 -17.23
CA LYS A 8 -17.84 3.85 -16.46
C LYS A 8 -16.93 4.01 -15.24
N LEU A 9 -16.80 2.94 -14.44
CA LEU A 9 -15.94 2.94 -13.25
C LEU A 9 -14.48 3.22 -13.61
N GLN A 10 -13.97 2.60 -14.68
CA GLN A 10 -12.60 2.84 -15.15
C GLN A 10 -12.38 4.32 -15.51
N VAL A 11 -13.32 4.97 -16.19
CA VAL A 11 -13.22 6.41 -16.54
C VAL A 11 -13.20 7.28 -15.30
N GLU A 12 -14.05 7.02 -14.31
CA GLU A 12 -14.08 7.76 -13.05
C GLU A 12 -12.76 7.61 -12.28
N ILE A 13 -12.19 6.40 -12.24
CA ILE A 13 -10.89 6.14 -11.60
C ILE A 13 -9.75 6.83 -12.37
N VAL A 14 -9.77 6.85 -13.71
CA VAL A 14 -8.80 7.63 -14.51
C VAL A 14 -8.84 9.10 -14.13
N ASN A 15 -10.03 9.67 -13.96
CA ASN A 15 -10.18 11.06 -13.55
C ASN A 15 -9.66 11.31 -12.13
N ALA A 16 -9.94 10.41 -11.18
CA ALA A 16 -9.40 10.48 -9.83
C ALA A 16 -7.85 10.43 -9.83
N LEU A 17 -7.24 9.53 -10.61
CA LEU A 17 -5.78 9.44 -10.75
C LEU A 17 -5.17 10.73 -11.31
N LYS A 18 -5.81 11.34 -12.33
CA LYS A 18 -5.39 12.64 -12.88
C LYS A 18 -5.46 13.75 -11.82
N GLN A 19 -6.51 13.76 -11.00
CA GLN A 19 -6.65 14.74 -9.92
C GLN A 19 -5.55 14.57 -8.86
N CYS A 20 -5.21 13.33 -8.48
CA CYS A 20 -4.17 13.06 -7.48
C CYS A 20 -2.83 13.72 -7.83
N ILE A 21 -2.45 13.70 -9.12
CA ILE A 21 -1.16 14.23 -9.59
C ILE A 21 -1.25 15.66 -10.14
N LYS A 22 -2.43 16.28 -10.10
CA LYS A 22 -2.65 17.63 -10.63
C LYS A 22 -1.78 18.62 -9.86
N GLY A 23 -1.02 19.45 -10.59
CA GLY A 23 -0.14 20.45 -10.00
C GLY A 23 1.26 19.94 -9.61
N LEU A 24 1.56 18.65 -9.79
CA LEU A 24 2.92 18.14 -9.61
C LEU A 24 3.80 18.52 -10.81
N THR A 25 4.83 19.33 -10.58
CA THR A 25 5.83 19.70 -11.59
C THR A 25 7.07 18.81 -11.46
N ASN A 26 7.39 18.04 -12.50
CA ASN A 26 8.53 17.11 -12.52
C ASN A 26 8.67 16.24 -11.25
N PRO A 27 7.61 15.54 -10.82
CA PRO A 27 7.66 14.65 -9.66
C PRO A 27 8.68 13.52 -9.83
N ASP A 28 9.38 13.22 -8.74
CA ASP A 28 10.08 11.95 -8.59
C ASP A 28 9.12 10.84 -8.16
N GLU A 29 9.62 9.61 -8.13
CA GLU A 29 8.82 8.43 -7.80
C GLU A 29 8.14 8.55 -6.42
N PRO A 30 8.85 8.91 -5.32
CA PRO A 30 8.20 9.10 -4.03
C PRO A 30 7.11 10.18 -4.04
N ALA A 31 7.27 11.26 -4.81
CA ALA A 31 6.24 12.30 -4.91
C ALA A 31 4.95 11.79 -5.58
N TYR A 32 5.07 10.98 -6.63
CA TYR A 32 3.89 10.33 -7.23
C TYR A 32 3.17 9.43 -6.23
N ILE A 33 3.92 8.60 -5.50
CA ILE A 33 3.33 7.66 -4.56
C ILE A 33 2.68 8.40 -3.38
N ALA A 34 3.33 9.44 -2.86
CA ALA A 34 2.75 10.31 -1.83
C ALA A 34 1.44 10.96 -2.29
N ALA A 35 1.39 11.44 -3.53
CA ALA A 35 0.20 12.06 -4.08
C ALA A 35 -0.97 11.07 -4.22
N LEU A 36 -0.68 9.83 -4.65
CA LEU A 36 -1.66 8.76 -4.70
C LEU A 36 -2.19 8.40 -3.29
N VAL A 37 -1.31 8.22 -2.31
CA VAL A 37 -1.71 7.86 -0.94
C VAL A 37 -2.63 8.90 -0.31
N ASN A 38 -2.34 10.18 -0.51
CA ASN A 38 -3.11 11.27 0.12
C ASN A 38 -4.48 11.53 -0.49
N GLN A 39 -4.75 11.09 -1.73
CA GLN A 39 -5.96 11.49 -2.46
C GLN A 39 -6.73 10.34 -3.10
N LEU A 40 -6.04 9.28 -3.56
CA LEU A 40 -6.71 8.19 -4.27
C LEU A 40 -7.69 7.40 -3.38
N PRO A 41 -7.38 7.07 -2.10
CA PRO A 41 -8.28 6.31 -1.25
C PRO A 41 -9.65 6.98 -1.08
N SER A 42 -9.69 8.26 -0.73
CA SER A 42 -10.94 9.02 -0.56
C SER A 42 -11.75 9.12 -1.86
N HIS A 43 -11.09 9.41 -2.99
CA HIS A 43 -11.75 9.45 -4.30
C HIS A 43 -12.30 8.08 -4.70
N LEU A 44 -11.52 7.00 -4.51
CA LEU A 44 -11.94 5.65 -4.86
C LEU A 44 -13.10 5.18 -3.98
N GLU A 45 -13.05 5.46 -2.67
CA GLU A 45 -14.16 5.20 -1.74
C GLU A 45 -15.45 5.90 -2.20
N ALA A 46 -15.37 7.20 -2.51
CA ALA A 46 -16.53 7.97 -2.98
C ALA A 46 -17.10 7.42 -4.29
N ILE A 47 -16.26 7.10 -5.27
CA ILE A 47 -16.65 6.50 -6.55
C ILE A 47 -17.37 5.17 -6.33
N LEU A 48 -16.81 4.29 -5.48
CA LEU A 48 -17.37 2.97 -5.24
C LEU A 48 -18.71 3.03 -4.49
N ASN A 49 -18.81 3.84 -3.45
CA ASN A 49 -20.05 4.02 -2.69
C ASN A 49 -21.15 4.68 -3.53
N HIS A 50 -20.80 5.57 -4.46
CA HIS A 50 -21.75 6.12 -5.43
C HIS A 50 -22.20 5.06 -6.46
N THR A 51 -21.27 4.26 -6.97
CA THR A 51 -21.54 3.26 -8.00
C THR A 51 -22.34 2.07 -7.47
N PHE A 52 -22.13 1.70 -6.20
CA PHE A 52 -22.74 0.54 -5.56
C PHE A 52 -23.44 0.93 -4.26
N PRO A 53 -24.61 1.60 -4.34
CA PRO A 53 -25.26 2.20 -3.17
C PRO A 53 -25.76 1.19 -2.12
N THR A 54 -25.87 -0.09 -2.48
CA THR A 54 -26.25 -1.18 -1.56
C THR A 54 -25.08 -1.80 -0.81
N LEU A 55 -23.85 -1.39 -1.16
CA LEU A 55 -22.62 -1.85 -0.55
C LEU A 55 -21.95 -0.68 0.17
N ASN A 56 -21.13 -1.00 1.17
CA ASN A 56 -20.28 -0.02 1.81
C ASN A 56 -18.81 -0.39 1.58
N PHE A 57 -18.10 0.48 0.89
CA PHE A 57 -16.68 0.37 0.63
C PHE A 57 -15.93 1.32 1.54
N LYS A 58 -14.83 0.81 2.10
CA LYS A 58 -13.78 1.63 2.72
C LYS A 58 -12.46 1.37 2.03
N VAL A 59 -11.71 2.42 1.71
CA VAL A 59 -10.44 2.31 0.97
C VAL A 59 -9.35 3.00 1.76
N GLY A 60 -8.20 2.34 1.94
CA GLY A 60 -7.03 2.89 2.62
C GLY A 60 -5.79 2.88 1.75
N GLY A 61 -4.88 3.84 1.97
CA GLY A 61 -3.60 3.95 1.27
C GLY A 61 -2.41 4.09 2.22
N CYS A 62 -1.31 3.39 1.96
CA CYS A 62 -0.06 3.50 2.71
C CYS A 62 1.12 3.90 1.83
N PHE A 63 1.90 4.86 2.30
CA PHE A 63 3.18 5.28 1.75
C PHE A 63 4.32 4.50 2.42
N LEU A 64 4.83 3.48 1.72
CA LEU A 64 5.79 2.49 2.23
C LEU A 64 7.24 2.74 1.79
N HIS A 65 7.48 3.75 0.95
CA HIS A 65 8.83 4.11 0.49
C HIS A 65 9.81 4.24 1.67
N GLN A 66 10.97 3.60 1.58
CA GLN A 66 12.06 3.48 2.57
C GLN A 66 11.76 2.69 3.86
N LYS A 67 10.50 2.33 4.14
CA LYS A 67 10.14 1.55 5.33
C LYS A 67 8.72 0.94 5.27
N PRO A 68 8.55 -0.32 5.73
CA PRO A 68 9.56 -1.16 6.37
C PRO A 68 10.47 -1.88 5.35
N ILE A 69 11.65 -2.27 5.84
CA ILE A 69 12.64 -3.07 5.09
C ILE A 69 12.48 -4.54 5.45
N ALA A 70 12.62 -5.42 4.46
CA ALA A 70 12.56 -6.87 4.59
C ALA A 70 13.97 -7.47 4.58
N GLU A 71 14.55 -7.68 5.76
CA GLU A 71 15.84 -8.38 5.83
C GLU A 71 15.64 -9.88 5.62
N PHE A 72 16.19 -10.42 4.53
CA PHE A 72 16.06 -11.84 4.22
C PHE A 72 16.79 -12.71 5.25
N CYS A 73 16.11 -13.73 5.77
CA CYS A 73 16.73 -14.66 6.72
C CYS A 73 17.90 -15.44 6.09
N GLU A 74 17.87 -15.64 4.77
CA GLU A 74 18.86 -16.39 3.99
C GLU A 74 19.76 -15.45 3.16
N LYS A 75 19.93 -14.18 3.59
CA LYS A 75 20.65 -13.16 2.83
C LYS A 75 22.06 -13.58 2.38
N LYS A 76 22.81 -14.25 3.24
CA LYS A 76 24.20 -14.67 2.96
C LYS A 76 24.29 -15.66 1.80
N SER A 77 23.38 -16.63 1.73
CA SER A 77 23.36 -17.62 0.64
C SER A 77 22.84 -17.02 -0.67
N LEU A 78 22.03 -15.96 -0.61
CA LEU A 78 21.50 -15.27 -1.79
C LEU A 78 22.48 -14.25 -2.40
N GLY A 79 23.55 -13.86 -1.69
CA GLY A 79 24.56 -12.93 -2.20
C GLY A 79 24.10 -11.46 -2.31
N TYR A 80 22.92 -11.10 -1.78
CA TYR A 80 22.42 -9.72 -1.82
C TYR A 80 23.07 -8.84 -0.77
N LYS A 81 23.56 -7.67 -1.18
CA LYS A 81 24.14 -6.66 -0.28
C LYS A 81 23.09 -5.78 0.40
N LYS A 82 21.97 -5.52 -0.29
CA LYS A 82 20.86 -4.67 0.18
C LYS A 82 19.66 -5.51 0.56
N ASP A 83 18.88 -4.98 1.50
CA ASP A 83 17.58 -5.53 1.88
C ASP A 83 16.48 -4.71 1.21
N PRO A 84 15.46 -5.35 0.61
CA PRO A 84 14.44 -4.62 -0.13
C PRO A 84 13.46 -3.94 0.80
N GLU A 85 12.82 -2.91 0.27
CA GLU A 85 11.61 -2.35 0.87
C GLU A 85 10.45 -3.31 0.59
N ILE A 86 9.46 -3.39 1.48
CA ILE A 86 8.30 -4.27 1.24
C ILE A 86 7.52 -3.82 0.00
N GLY A 87 7.42 -2.51 -0.23
CA GLY A 87 6.76 -1.89 -1.37
C GLY A 87 6.86 -0.37 -1.22
N ASP A 88 6.32 0.37 -2.19
CA ASP A 88 6.22 1.83 -2.12
C ASP A 88 4.79 2.29 -1.81
N LEU A 89 3.80 1.58 -2.36
CA LEU A 89 2.38 1.88 -2.23
C LEU A 89 1.62 0.62 -1.82
N LEU A 90 0.80 0.70 -0.78
CA LEU A 90 -0.21 -0.31 -0.49
C LEU A 90 -1.58 0.35 -0.57
N ILE A 91 -2.48 -0.23 -1.37
CA ILE A 91 -3.90 0.10 -1.38
C ILE A 91 -4.64 -1.08 -0.79
N VAL A 92 -5.53 -0.81 0.16
CA VAL A 92 -6.45 -1.79 0.72
C VAL A 92 -7.88 -1.31 0.50
N TYR A 93 -8.82 -2.23 0.37
CA TYR A 93 -10.20 -1.90 0.62
C TYR A 93 -10.89 -3.00 1.43
N LYS A 94 -11.95 -2.63 2.14
CA LYS A 94 -12.94 -3.55 2.67
C LYS A 94 -14.29 -3.27 2.01
N LYS A 95 -14.97 -4.33 1.59
CA LYS A 95 -16.34 -4.30 1.09
C LYS A 95 -17.23 -4.93 2.16
N ILE A 96 -18.26 -4.19 2.54
CA ILE A 96 -19.21 -4.53 3.59
C ILE A 96 -20.58 -4.74 2.94
N HIS A 97 -21.20 -5.89 3.21
CA HIS A 97 -22.55 -6.22 2.78
C HIS A 97 -23.29 -6.88 3.94
N GLY A 98 -24.13 -6.10 4.63
CA GLY A 98 -24.72 -6.54 5.90
C GLY A 98 -23.63 -6.86 6.93
N ALA A 99 -23.61 -8.10 7.42
CA ALA A 99 -22.60 -8.59 8.36
C ALA A 99 -21.32 -9.13 7.67
N GLU A 100 -21.34 -9.35 6.36
CA GLU A 100 -20.19 -9.87 5.63
C GLU A 100 -19.19 -8.74 5.36
N VAL A 101 -17.92 -8.98 5.72
CA VAL A 101 -16.82 -8.07 5.44
C VAL A 101 -15.69 -8.83 4.76
N VAL A 102 -15.38 -8.43 3.54
CA VAL A 102 -14.26 -8.98 2.76
C VAL A 102 -13.21 -7.90 2.52
N TYR A 103 -11.94 -8.30 2.55
CA TYR A 103 -10.81 -7.39 2.39
C TYR A 103 -9.94 -7.80 1.22
N ASN A 104 -9.39 -6.82 0.50
CA ASN A 104 -8.40 -7.05 -0.54
C ASN A 104 -7.25 -6.04 -0.43
N ALA A 105 -6.04 -6.49 -0.74
CA ALA A 105 -4.83 -5.66 -0.71
C ALA A 105 -4.07 -5.74 -2.03
N LEU A 106 -3.56 -4.59 -2.49
CA LEU A 106 -2.69 -4.46 -3.64
C LEU A 106 -1.43 -3.71 -3.22
N LEU A 107 -0.32 -4.43 -3.14
CA LEU A 107 1.00 -3.92 -2.82
C LEU A 107 1.76 -3.63 -4.11
N LEU A 108 2.34 -2.45 -4.22
CA LEU A 108 2.97 -1.96 -5.44
C LEU A 108 4.38 -1.45 -5.14
N GLN A 109 5.36 -1.98 -5.88
CA GLN A 109 6.70 -1.43 -5.95
C GLN A 109 6.77 -0.44 -7.12
N ALA A 110 7.06 0.82 -6.84
CA ALA A 110 7.12 1.83 -7.88
C ALA A 110 8.40 1.69 -8.71
N LYS A 111 8.28 2.00 -10.00
CA LYS A 111 9.43 2.08 -10.89
C LYS A 111 9.23 3.17 -11.94
N LYS A 112 9.92 4.29 -11.77
CA LYS A 112 9.92 5.36 -12.77
C LYS A 112 10.76 4.98 -13.98
N LEU A 113 10.17 5.08 -15.17
CA LEU A 113 10.83 4.79 -16.43
C LEU A 113 11.67 5.98 -16.91
N ASN A 114 12.83 5.70 -17.50
CA ASN A 114 13.63 6.71 -18.15
C ASN A 114 13.19 6.84 -19.62
N GLY A 115 12.34 7.83 -19.89
CA GLY A 115 11.55 7.96 -21.14
C GLY A 115 12.30 8.05 -22.47
N ASN A 116 13.63 8.01 -22.49
CA ASN A 116 14.43 7.96 -23.73
C ASN A 116 14.98 6.56 -24.04
N THR A 117 14.98 5.64 -23.07
CA THR A 117 15.58 4.29 -23.20
C THR A 117 14.69 3.17 -22.70
N ASP A 118 13.68 3.50 -21.90
CA ASP A 118 12.74 2.55 -21.31
C ASP A 118 11.35 2.69 -21.93
N SER A 119 10.72 1.54 -22.17
CA SER A 119 9.30 1.44 -22.55
C SER A 119 8.54 0.74 -21.44
N ILE A 120 7.26 1.10 -21.26
CA ILE A 120 6.34 0.36 -20.36
C ILE A 120 6.22 -1.12 -20.74
N TYR A 121 6.54 -1.50 -21.98
CA TYR A 121 6.49 -2.87 -22.46
C TYR A 121 7.83 -3.60 -22.41
N HIS A 122 8.91 -2.92 -22.02
CA HIS A 122 10.24 -3.49 -21.98
C HIS A 122 11.16 -2.71 -21.04
N HIS A 123 10.96 -2.87 -19.73
CA HIS A 123 11.85 -2.30 -18.71
C HIS A 123 12.62 -3.41 -17.98
N LYS A 124 13.94 -3.45 -18.18
CA LYS A 124 14.80 -4.45 -17.53
C LYS A 124 15.14 -4.01 -16.10
N ILE A 125 14.89 -4.88 -15.13
CA ILE A 125 15.30 -4.66 -13.75
C ILE A 125 16.83 -4.55 -13.68
N GLY A 126 17.32 -3.45 -13.11
CA GLY A 126 18.74 -3.24 -12.91
C GLY A 126 19.33 -4.23 -11.90
N TYR A 127 20.60 -4.58 -12.06
CA TYR A 127 21.30 -5.51 -11.16
C TYR A 127 21.19 -5.12 -9.68
N ASN A 128 21.23 -3.82 -9.38
CA ASN A 128 21.13 -3.30 -8.03
C ASN A 128 19.73 -3.47 -7.41
N ASP A 129 18.69 -3.74 -8.20
CA ASP A 129 17.30 -3.89 -7.78
C ASP A 129 16.85 -5.36 -7.79
N MET A 130 17.74 -6.31 -8.09
CA MET A 130 17.42 -7.75 -8.11
C MET A 130 16.92 -8.28 -6.76
N HIS A 131 17.36 -7.69 -5.66
CA HIS A 131 16.86 -8.01 -4.32
C HIS A 131 15.38 -7.63 -4.14
N GLN A 132 14.93 -6.53 -4.75
CA GLN A 132 13.53 -6.13 -4.79
C GLN A 132 12.71 -7.10 -5.63
N LEU A 133 13.21 -7.47 -6.82
CA LEU A 133 12.56 -8.47 -7.67
C LEU A 133 12.46 -9.82 -6.96
N PHE A 134 13.49 -10.24 -6.23
CA PHE A 134 13.50 -11.49 -5.49
C PHE A 134 12.40 -11.56 -4.42
N LEU A 135 12.16 -10.46 -3.70
CA LEU A 135 11.04 -10.39 -2.75
C LEU A 135 9.70 -10.67 -3.44
N TYR A 136 9.45 -10.04 -4.60
CA TYR A 136 8.17 -10.09 -5.29
C TYR A 136 7.96 -11.40 -6.10
N THR A 137 9.03 -12.13 -6.38
CA THR A 137 8.99 -13.41 -7.12
C THR A 137 9.02 -14.63 -6.23
N HIS A 138 9.68 -14.56 -5.06
CA HIS A 138 9.93 -15.74 -4.22
C HIS A 138 9.38 -15.61 -2.79
N TRP A 139 9.10 -14.39 -2.31
CA TRP A 139 8.63 -14.15 -0.94
C TRP A 139 9.44 -14.88 0.14
N PRO A 140 10.77 -14.72 0.20
CA PRO A 140 11.60 -15.42 1.18
C PRO A 140 11.14 -15.12 2.60
N LYS A 141 11.55 -15.96 3.57
CA LYS A 141 11.36 -15.60 4.97
C LYS A 141 12.18 -14.33 5.27
N PHE A 142 11.55 -13.34 5.91
CA PHE A 142 12.21 -12.07 6.21
C PHE A 142 11.87 -11.58 7.62
N ILE A 143 12.71 -10.68 8.12
CA ILE A 143 12.56 -9.97 9.38
C ILE A 143 12.33 -8.49 9.07
N TYR A 144 11.37 -7.88 9.74
CA TYR A 144 11.16 -6.45 9.60
C TYR A 144 12.29 -5.62 10.20
N ARG A 145 12.73 -4.63 9.43
CA ARG A 145 13.59 -3.52 9.85
C ARG A 145 12.92 -2.19 9.54
N LYS A 146 13.27 -1.14 10.27
CA LYS A 146 12.62 0.19 10.20
C LYS A 146 11.09 0.15 10.36
N ALA A 147 10.58 -0.74 11.21
CA ALA A 147 9.17 -1.04 11.40
C ALA A 147 8.66 -0.71 12.81
N ASN A 148 9.23 0.31 13.46
CA ASN A 148 8.87 0.73 14.82
C ASN A 148 8.89 -0.46 15.82
N ASN A 149 7.81 -0.66 16.57
CA ASN A 149 7.63 -1.76 17.53
C ASN A 149 7.52 -3.16 16.88
N LEU A 150 7.43 -3.24 15.56
CA LEU A 150 7.44 -4.49 14.80
C LEU A 150 8.83 -4.87 14.27
N ASN A 151 9.87 -4.07 14.54
CA ASN A 151 11.25 -4.44 14.26
C ASN A 151 11.59 -5.82 14.87
N GLY A 152 12.28 -6.66 14.10
CA GLY A 152 12.66 -8.00 14.54
C GLY A 152 11.56 -9.06 14.37
N ARG A 153 10.31 -8.67 14.06
CA ARG A 153 9.24 -9.63 13.77
C ARG A 153 9.50 -10.32 12.42
N LYS A 154 9.31 -11.64 12.40
CA LYS A 154 9.52 -12.49 11.23
C LYS A 154 8.21 -12.73 10.47
N ARG A 155 8.29 -12.77 9.15
CA ARG A 155 7.17 -13.14 8.26
C ARG A 155 7.61 -14.21 7.26
N SER A 156 6.66 -15.05 6.87
CA SER A 156 6.85 -16.07 5.85
C SER A 156 5.61 -16.14 4.98
N VAL A 157 5.48 -15.18 4.06
CA VAL A 157 4.38 -15.15 3.10
C VAL A 157 4.41 -16.39 2.21
N ILE A 158 3.25 -17.03 2.01
CA ILE A 158 3.04 -18.18 1.13
C ILE A 158 1.95 -17.78 0.11
N PRO A 159 1.98 -18.22 -1.15
CA PRO A 159 3.00 -19.07 -1.77
C PRO A 159 4.36 -18.36 -1.93
N LYS A 160 5.43 -19.14 -2.05
CA LYS A 160 6.79 -18.67 -2.39
C LYS A 160 6.91 -18.42 -3.89
N ALA A 161 6.00 -17.62 -4.43
CA ALA A 161 5.81 -17.41 -5.85
C ALA A 161 5.23 -16.02 -6.13
N ILE A 162 5.27 -15.60 -7.40
CA ILE A 162 4.58 -14.41 -7.88
C ILE A 162 3.10 -14.49 -7.53
N THR A 163 2.50 -13.38 -7.06
CA THR A 163 1.08 -13.30 -6.75
C THR A 163 0.47 -12.01 -7.30
N ALA A 164 -0.81 -12.02 -7.63
CA ALA A 164 -1.54 -10.82 -8.06
C ALA A 164 -1.66 -9.75 -6.95
N GLY A 165 -1.33 -10.08 -5.70
CA GLY A 165 -1.32 -9.17 -4.55
C GLY A 165 -0.13 -8.22 -4.50
N ALA A 166 0.96 -8.54 -5.19
CA ALA A 166 2.15 -7.68 -5.23
C ALA A 166 2.70 -7.56 -6.64
N GLN A 167 2.76 -6.32 -7.11
CA GLN A 167 3.07 -5.99 -8.49
C GLN A 167 4.01 -4.79 -8.56
N TYR A 168 4.50 -4.49 -9.75
CA TYR A 168 5.20 -3.24 -10.02
C TYR A 168 4.23 -2.18 -10.53
N LEU A 169 4.41 -0.95 -10.06
CA LEU A 169 3.78 0.25 -10.61
C LEU A 169 4.80 1.00 -11.46
N LEU A 170 4.73 0.80 -12.77
CA LEU A 170 5.51 1.54 -13.75
C LEU A 170 4.97 2.96 -13.88
N ILE A 171 5.87 3.94 -13.84
CA ILE A 171 5.54 5.35 -13.98
C ILE A 171 6.16 5.88 -15.28
N ASP A 172 5.31 6.03 -16.30
CA ASP A 172 5.66 6.61 -17.59
C ASP A 172 5.12 8.03 -17.72
N ARG A 173 6.02 9.01 -17.70
CA ARG A 173 5.66 10.44 -17.80
C ARG A 173 5.17 10.85 -19.18
N ASN A 174 5.40 10.03 -20.20
CA ASN A 174 5.00 10.30 -21.57
C ASN A 174 3.60 9.74 -21.89
N ALA A 175 2.97 9.03 -20.96
CA ALA A 175 1.66 8.45 -21.17
C ALA A 175 0.56 9.52 -21.33
N VAL A 176 -0.32 9.33 -22.31
CA VAL A 176 -1.35 10.32 -22.71
C VAL A 176 -2.48 10.46 -21.67
N CYS A 177 -2.88 9.38 -21.00
CA CYS A 177 -4.02 9.39 -20.08
C CYS A 177 -3.60 9.53 -18.61
N THR A 178 -2.89 8.54 -18.09
CA THR A 178 -2.33 8.52 -16.74
C THR A 178 -0.95 7.85 -16.80
N PRO A 179 0.04 8.29 -16.01
CA PRO A 179 1.39 7.75 -16.08
C PRO A 179 1.53 6.33 -15.49
N PHE A 180 0.45 5.79 -14.92
CA PHE A 180 0.49 4.63 -14.04
C PHE A 180 0.08 3.34 -14.74
N TRP A 181 1.00 2.38 -14.75
CA TRP A 181 0.81 1.05 -15.33
C TRP A 181 1.24 -0.03 -14.35
N CYS A 182 0.47 -1.12 -14.29
CA CYS A 182 0.81 -2.27 -13.47
C CYS A 182 1.54 -3.31 -14.31
N ALA A 183 2.54 -3.95 -13.71
CA ALA A 183 3.29 -5.04 -14.32
C ALA A 183 3.49 -6.16 -13.29
N MET A 184 3.34 -7.41 -13.72
CA MET A 184 3.69 -8.54 -12.87
C MET A 184 5.22 -8.61 -12.70
N PRO A 185 5.72 -9.05 -11.54
CA PRO A 185 7.14 -9.21 -11.30
C PRO A 185 7.81 -10.12 -12.33
N ASN A 186 8.80 -9.59 -13.03
CA ASN A 186 9.65 -10.33 -13.96
C ASN A 186 11.00 -9.59 -14.14
N ASP A 187 12.00 -10.25 -14.71
CA ASP A 187 13.30 -9.64 -15.01
C ASP A 187 13.17 -8.49 -16.05
N ILE A 188 12.26 -8.66 -17.00
CA ILE A 188 11.76 -7.64 -17.91
C ILE A 188 10.31 -7.34 -17.55
N LEU A 189 10.09 -6.17 -16.96
CA LEU A 189 8.75 -5.70 -16.65
C LEU A 189 8.02 -5.30 -17.93
N VAL A 190 6.82 -5.85 -18.09
CA VAL A 190 5.90 -5.57 -19.18
C VAL A 190 4.58 -5.12 -18.57
N ALA A 191 4.16 -3.90 -18.90
CA ALA A 191 2.88 -3.36 -18.50
C ALA A 191 1.73 -4.24 -19.00
N SER A 192 0.89 -4.71 -18.09
CA SER A 192 -0.30 -5.50 -18.41
C SER A 192 -1.54 -4.63 -18.52
N LYS A 193 -1.75 -3.72 -17.56
CA LYS A 193 -2.93 -2.85 -17.47
C LYS A 193 -2.56 -1.49 -16.93
N CYS A 194 -3.28 -0.45 -17.33
CA CYS A 194 -3.18 0.84 -16.64
C CYS A 194 -3.74 0.70 -15.21
N LEU A 195 -3.25 1.52 -14.27
CA LEU A 195 -3.66 1.42 -12.86
C LEU A 195 -5.18 1.54 -12.67
N ALA A 196 -5.88 2.36 -13.48
CA ALA A 196 -7.32 2.46 -13.40
C ALA A 196 -8.03 1.13 -13.70
N SER A 197 -7.62 0.43 -14.76
CA SER A 197 -8.17 -0.89 -15.10
C SER A 197 -7.79 -1.93 -14.03
N GLN A 198 -6.57 -1.86 -13.50
CA GLN A 198 -6.15 -2.73 -12.40
C GLN A 198 -7.01 -2.53 -11.14
N LEU A 199 -7.41 -1.29 -10.83
CA LEU A 199 -8.27 -0.98 -9.69
C LEU A 199 -9.72 -1.46 -9.87
N VAL A 200 -10.24 -1.47 -11.09
CA VAL A 200 -11.54 -2.11 -11.40
C VAL A 200 -11.47 -3.60 -11.10
N ASP A 201 -10.45 -4.30 -11.62
CA ASP A 201 -10.24 -5.72 -11.34
C ASP A 201 -10.03 -5.99 -9.85
N PHE A 202 -9.36 -5.08 -9.14
CA PHE A 202 -9.07 -5.19 -7.72
C PHE A 202 -10.35 -5.17 -6.88
N VAL A 203 -11.29 -4.30 -7.24
CA VAL A 203 -12.63 -4.21 -6.65
C VAL A 203 -13.48 -5.46 -6.97
N GLU A 204 -13.24 -6.10 -8.10
CA GLU A 204 -13.89 -7.38 -8.46
C GLU A 204 -13.18 -8.62 -7.91
N PHE A 205 -12.13 -8.47 -7.08
CA PHE A 205 -11.29 -9.56 -6.59
C PHE A 205 -10.64 -10.41 -7.70
N GLN A 206 -10.48 -9.85 -8.90
CA GLN A 206 -9.76 -10.49 -10.02
C GLN A 206 -8.24 -10.29 -9.93
N THR A 207 -7.81 -9.33 -9.10
CA THR A 207 -6.41 -9.06 -8.77
C THR A 207 -6.31 -8.61 -7.31
N GLY A 208 -5.08 -8.37 -6.84
CA GLY A 208 -4.80 -8.15 -5.45
C GLY A 208 -4.68 -9.49 -4.74
N ARG A 209 -4.72 -9.45 -3.42
CA ARG A 209 -4.79 -10.63 -2.58
C ARG A 209 -5.56 -10.34 -1.31
N THR A 210 -6.52 -11.21 -1.03
CA THR A 210 -7.35 -11.12 0.15
C THR A 210 -6.53 -11.21 1.44
N PHE A 211 -7.02 -10.55 2.48
CA PHE A 211 -6.47 -10.66 3.82
C PHE A 211 -7.60 -10.73 4.86
N VAL A 212 -7.30 -11.21 6.06
CA VAL A 212 -8.30 -11.41 7.12
C VAL A 212 -7.89 -10.73 8.43
N LYS A 213 -8.88 -10.24 9.17
CA LYS A 213 -8.68 -9.50 10.43
C LYS A 213 -8.47 -10.40 11.65
N CYS A 214 -9.30 -11.44 11.79
CA CYS A 214 -9.34 -12.28 12.99
C CYS A 214 -8.14 -13.24 13.04
N ALA A 215 -7.31 -13.11 14.08
CA ALA A 215 -6.18 -13.99 14.40
C ALA A 215 -5.47 -14.51 13.14
N PRO A 216 -4.89 -13.62 12.31
CA PRO A 216 -4.42 -13.96 10.98
C PRO A 216 -3.42 -15.10 11.09
N ARG A 217 -3.81 -16.29 10.62
CA ARG A 217 -2.97 -17.49 10.66
C ARG A 217 -1.85 -17.42 9.63
N ASP A 218 -2.02 -16.60 8.60
CA ASP A 218 -1.09 -16.47 7.50
C ASP A 218 -0.26 -15.17 7.58
N SER A 219 0.99 -15.25 7.13
CA SER A 219 1.91 -14.11 7.16
C SER A 219 1.57 -12.99 6.18
N TRP A 220 0.74 -13.23 5.15
CA TRP A 220 0.32 -12.16 4.25
C TRP A 220 -0.65 -11.24 4.97
N SER A 221 -1.71 -11.80 5.57
CA SER A 221 -2.67 -11.02 6.35
C SER A 221 -1.98 -10.28 7.49
N GLN A 222 -1.09 -10.94 8.24
CA GLN A 222 -0.29 -10.29 9.28
C GLN A 222 0.50 -9.11 8.73
N MET A 223 1.21 -9.30 7.61
CA MET A 223 1.99 -8.25 6.98
C MET A 223 1.12 -7.05 6.56
N ILE A 224 -0.05 -7.27 5.97
CA ILE A 224 -0.93 -6.16 5.58
C ILE A 224 -1.34 -5.34 6.81
N TRP A 225 -1.76 -5.98 7.90
CA TRP A 225 -2.09 -5.27 9.14
C TRP A 225 -0.90 -4.56 9.77
N ASP A 226 0.29 -5.17 9.73
CA ASP A 226 1.52 -4.54 10.17
C ASP A 226 1.81 -3.25 9.39
N LEU A 227 1.68 -3.30 8.06
CA LEU A 227 1.92 -2.15 7.18
C LEU A 227 0.92 -1.02 7.43
N LEU A 228 -0.36 -1.34 7.68
CA LEU A 228 -1.38 -0.36 8.07
C LEU A 228 -0.99 0.33 9.39
N LYS A 229 -0.60 -0.46 10.40
CA LYS A 229 -0.20 0.07 11.72
C LYS A 229 1.07 0.92 11.64
N ILE A 230 2.10 0.45 10.93
CA ILE A 230 3.38 1.16 10.76
C ILE A 230 3.13 2.50 10.07
N SER A 231 2.33 2.50 8.99
CA SER A 231 2.03 3.70 8.22
C SER A 231 1.22 4.71 9.02
N PHE A 232 0.18 4.24 9.74
CA PHE A 232 -0.66 5.10 10.57
C PHE A 232 0.12 5.83 11.67
N GLN A 233 1.15 5.19 12.21
CA GLN A 233 1.98 5.75 13.29
C GLN A 233 3.22 6.51 12.78
N SER A 234 3.33 6.72 11.47
CA SER A 234 4.55 7.27 10.86
C SER A 234 4.28 8.46 9.96
N VAL A 235 5.25 9.37 9.94
CA VAL A 235 5.27 10.50 9.01
C VAL A 235 6.43 10.39 8.01
N PHE A 236 6.38 11.22 6.97
CA PHE A 236 7.47 11.41 6.02
C PHE A 236 7.68 12.89 5.68
N ASN A 237 8.85 13.20 5.11
CA ASN A 237 9.20 14.53 4.64
C ASN A 237 9.57 14.46 3.16
N LYS A 238 8.98 15.36 2.38
CA LYS A 238 9.31 15.62 0.98
C LYS A 238 8.94 17.08 0.67
N SER A 239 9.63 17.99 1.35
CA SER A 239 9.35 19.44 1.36
C SER A 239 9.30 20.08 -0.02
N LYS A 240 10.12 19.59 -0.98
CA LYS A 240 10.09 20.02 -2.39
C LYS A 240 8.68 19.96 -3.02
N TYR A 241 7.83 19.05 -2.54
CA TYR A 241 6.47 18.85 -3.03
C TYR A 241 5.42 19.16 -1.95
N GLY A 242 5.78 19.95 -0.92
CA GLY A 242 4.85 20.40 0.12
C GLY A 242 4.60 19.42 1.27
N TYR A 243 5.20 18.21 1.24
CA TYR A 243 5.01 17.24 2.31
C TYR A 243 5.99 17.50 3.47
N VAL A 244 5.50 18.03 4.58
CA VAL A 244 6.28 18.25 5.81
C VAL A 244 5.56 17.56 6.96
N LYS A 245 6.24 16.61 7.62
CA LYS A 245 5.65 15.71 8.63
C LYS A 245 4.31 15.10 8.16
N ALA A 246 4.18 14.86 6.86
CA ALA A 246 2.94 14.34 6.28
C ALA A 246 2.73 12.88 6.71
N SER A 247 1.46 12.51 6.94
CA SER A 247 1.08 11.14 7.30
C SER A 247 1.51 10.15 6.21
N ARG A 248 1.96 8.95 6.60
CA ARG A 248 2.19 7.85 5.67
C ARG A 248 0.94 7.02 5.41
N ALA A 249 -0.15 7.28 6.11
CA ALA A 249 -1.44 6.64 5.94
C ALA A 249 -2.46 7.65 5.44
N SER A 250 -3.36 7.21 4.57
CA SER A 250 -4.60 7.97 4.32
C SER A 250 -5.49 7.93 5.56
N ASP A 251 -6.34 8.95 5.74
CA ASP A 251 -7.15 9.12 6.95
C ASP A 251 -8.12 7.94 7.17
N GLU A 252 -8.58 7.33 6.06
CA GLU A 252 -9.49 6.18 6.06
C GLU A 252 -8.88 4.92 6.66
N ILE A 253 -7.55 4.84 6.84
CA ILE A 253 -6.91 3.71 7.53
C ILE A 253 -7.40 3.56 8.98
N SER A 254 -7.85 4.65 9.61
CA SER A 254 -8.46 4.59 10.94
C SER A 254 -9.66 3.62 11.00
N ASP A 255 -10.47 3.55 9.94
CA ASP A 255 -11.61 2.64 9.80
C ASP A 255 -11.19 1.16 9.70
N PHE A 256 -9.92 0.88 9.37
CA PHE A 256 -9.39 -0.49 9.33
C PHE A 256 -8.89 -0.94 10.69
N LEU A 257 -8.24 -0.03 11.42
CA LEU A 257 -7.59 -0.28 12.70
C LEU A 257 -8.55 -0.27 13.90
N ASP A 258 -9.85 -0.03 13.66
CA ASP A 258 -10.88 0.18 14.70
C ASP A 258 -10.47 1.23 15.74
N LEU A 259 -9.67 2.22 15.34
CA LEU A 259 -9.31 3.31 16.22
C LEU A 259 -10.49 4.29 16.27
N PRO A 260 -10.90 4.76 17.45
CA PRO A 260 -11.90 5.82 17.52
C PRO A 260 -11.38 7.02 16.73
N GLN A 261 -12.22 7.59 15.85
CA GLN A 261 -11.94 8.75 14.96
C GLN A 261 -11.40 10.00 15.69
N LYS A 262 -11.26 9.98 17.02
CA LYS A 262 -10.85 11.06 17.90
C LYS A 262 -9.36 11.06 18.27
N LEU A 263 -8.50 10.49 17.42
CA LEU A 263 -7.05 10.70 17.48
C LEU A 263 -6.63 11.68 16.38
N THR A 264 -7.17 12.90 16.46
CA THR A 264 -6.56 14.05 15.80
C THR A 264 -5.19 14.26 16.43
N LEU A 265 -4.13 14.18 15.60
CA LEU A 265 -2.81 14.69 15.96
C LEU A 265 -2.98 16.17 16.31
N SER A 266 -3.06 16.49 17.60
CA SER A 266 -3.04 17.87 18.07
C SER A 266 -1.64 18.42 17.83
N ASP A 267 -1.52 19.40 16.93
CA ASP A 267 -0.38 20.29 16.85
C ASP A 267 -0.26 21.07 18.17
N ASN A 268 0.41 20.48 19.14
CA ASN A 268 0.95 21.26 20.24
C ASN A 268 2.29 21.83 19.78
N ASN A 269 2.21 23.09 19.34
CA ASN A 269 3.34 24.01 19.37
C ASN A 269 3.89 24.07 20.81
N ASN A 270 4.84 23.18 21.13
CA ASN A 270 6.02 23.46 21.95
C ASN A 270 6.87 22.19 22.09
N VAL A 271 8.18 22.41 22.02
CA VAL A 271 9.30 21.47 22.14
C VAL A 271 9.00 20.27 23.06
N GLY A 272 8.88 19.07 22.48
CA GLY A 272 8.75 17.81 23.22
C GLY A 272 8.26 16.67 22.32
N ILE A 273 8.92 15.51 22.40
CA ILE A 273 8.55 14.30 21.64
C ILE A 273 7.13 13.85 22.07
N PRO A 274 6.16 13.65 21.16
CA PRO A 274 4.94 12.94 21.53
C PRO A 274 5.28 11.46 21.69
N ILE A 275 5.42 11.02 22.94
CA ILE A 275 5.46 9.61 23.31
C ILE A 275 4.01 9.13 23.34
N LEU A 276 3.69 8.16 22.48
CA LEU A 276 2.40 7.47 22.49
C LEU A 276 2.39 6.51 23.70
N CYS A 277 1.93 6.97 24.87
CA CYS A 277 1.69 6.10 26.01
C CYS A 277 0.40 5.31 25.79
N ILE A 278 0.53 4.01 25.52
CA ILE A 278 -0.58 3.06 25.56
C ILE A 278 -0.76 2.67 27.03
N GLN A 279 -1.73 3.27 27.72
CA GLN A 279 -2.22 2.70 28.98
C GLN A 279 -3.37 1.76 28.63
N SER A 280 -3.12 0.46 28.74
CA SER A 280 -4.18 -0.52 28.88
C SER A 280 -4.71 -0.41 30.30
N GLU A 281 -5.96 0.02 30.47
CA GLU A 281 -6.69 -0.25 31.71
C GLU A 281 -6.95 -1.76 31.76
N GLU A 282 -6.14 -2.47 32.53
CA GLU A 282 -6.50 -3.79 33.01
C GLU A 282 -7.69 -3.60 33.94
N LYS A 283 -8.87 -4.07 33.53
CA LYS A 283 -9.96 -4.28 34.47
C LYS A 283 -9.55 -5.44 35.38
N GLU A 284 -9.04 -5.12 36.57
CA GLU A 284 -9.00 -6.07 37.67
C GLU A 284 -10.43 -6.59 37.90
N GLY A 285 -10.62 -7.87 37.61
CA GLY A 285 -11.83 -8.59 38.00
C GLY A 285 -11.85 -8.67 39.52
N ASN A 286 -12.88 -8.10 40.13
CA ASN A 286 -13.22 -8.34 41.52
C ASN A 286 -13.77 -9.77 41.63
N ASP A 287 -12.88 -10.75 41.78
CA ASP A 287 -13.24 -12.06 42.32
C ASP A 287 -13.38 -11.90 43.85
N GLU A 288 -14.59 -11.56 44.30
CA GLU A 288 -14.97 -11.72 45.70
C GLU A 288 -15.12 -13.22 46.01
N LEU A 289 -14.07 -13.78 46.60
CA LEU A 289 -14.14 -14.97 47.45
C LEU A 289 -14.70 -14.56 48.82
N LYS A 290 -15.99 -14.81 49.05
CA LYS A 290 -16.56 -15.43 50.26
C LYS A 290 -18.07 -15.59 50.18
#